data_AF-A0A1I5VL18-F1
#
_entry.id   AF-A0A1I5VL18-F1
#
_cell.length_a   1.000
_cell.length_b   1.000
_cell.length_c   1.000
_cell.angle_alpha   90.00
_cell.angle_beta   90.00
_cell.angle_gamma   90.00
#
_symmetry.space_group_name_H-M   'P 1'
#
loop_
_entity.id
_entity.type
_entity.pdbx_description
1 polymer ?
#
loop_
_entity_poly.entity_id
_entity_poly.type
_entity_poly.pdbx_seq_one_letter_code
_entity_poly.pdbx_strand_id
1 'polypeptide(L)'
;MATITGDNAANMLDGTTDDDLIYGLEGNDTLRAYEGDDVVYGDSSSSQISQLSQNSDGSYSISSETFLSVHLSQFSFPSGDDKSVGYAVLDSSGNVLSTKILVESTATAQDTSAIDINVANGTTLVFFSLPVADRSGFEWRPLVLNDVETNISSSSVSIEVEQTTGDPTIGGNDSLYGYDGDDRLYGEGGDDSLIGGDGNDVLSGGEGDDRMWGEDGDDLIHGGNGDDRLFGQNGNDTLEGGVGDDELRGGRGNDTLSGGDGDDLIFGQAGDDTIIAGAGDDELWADDGDDIVHGTAGSNYIDTGDGDDLVFGGIDDDEIYGGHGNDDLRGGSSDDKIYGEDGDDILRGQRGDDYLDGGDGNDEIYGILGSNTLLGGEGNDYLFSGWMSDNNYLDGQEGQDILVGSFNADTFVFDQDDFQGQIETLGSGRQITQNIYDASTGFDTLLMEGEHHADFTGAAYQTTPGISGNVIAGIEAVIGDNSNQTITINAHEIDQQSDDTNNDDWQGFVAWLGDGDDTLNLTGVNWAYNASATSNADITPAMIEKMGLTNAQVSDLQAYVFDDQFSDDQITIWTDAETITYLGTDIV
;
A
#
# COMPACT_ATOMS: atom_id res chain seq x y z
N MET A 1 43.23 17.37 -14.69
CA MET A 1 42.67 17.51 -16.06
C MET A 1 43.66 17.21 -17.16
N ALA A 2 44.04 15.95 -17.19
CA ALA A 2 44.42 15.25 -18.40
C ALA A 2 43.17 14.85 -19.18
N THR A 3 43.33 14.70 -20.50
CA THR A 3 42.35 14.01 -21.34
C THR A 3 43.03 12.74 -21.85
N ILE A 4 42.43 11.60 -21.56
CA ILE A 4 42.95 10.27 -21.89
C ILE A 4 41.97 9.62 -22.85
N THR A 5 42.47 9.04 -23.94
CA THR A 5 41.63 8.45 -24.98
C THR A 5 42.24 7.17 -25.46
N GLY A 6 41.44 6.12 -25.49
CA GLY A 6 41.78 4.81 -25.99
C GLY A 6 41.79 4.69 -27.51
N ASP A 7 41.68 3.46 -27.98
CA ASP A 7 41.44 3.08 -29.36
C ASP A 7 40.36 1.99 -29.43
N ASN A 8 39.92 1.61 -30.64
CA ASN A 8 38.83 0.64 -30.85
C ASN A 8 39.20 -0.82 -30.49
N ALA A 9 40.04 -1.05 -29.49
CA ALA A 9 40.43 -2.36 -28.99
C ALA A 9 40.43 -2.33 -27.47
N ALA A 10 40.46 -3.50 -26.82
CA ALA A 10 40.55 -3.58 -25.36
C ALA A 10 41.77 -2.82 -24.80
N ASN A 11 41.49 -1.80 -24.00
CA ASN A 11 42.42 -0.84 -23.43
C ASN A 11 42.50 -0.97 -21.91
N MET A 12 43.60 -0.43 -21.35
CA MET A 12 43.75 -0.19 -19.92
C MET A 12 44.21 1.25 -19.76
N LEU A 13 43.31 2.13 -19.35
CA LEU A 13 43.55 3.56 -19.20
C LEU A 13 43.58 3.92 -17.72
N ASP A 14 44.61 4.65 -17.33
CA ASP A 14 44.86 5.06 -15.94
C ASP A 14 44.94 6.60 -15.91
N GLY A 15 44.07 7.20 -15.10
CA GLY A 15 44.02 8.61 -14.74
C GLY A 15 45.17 9.03 -13.84
N THR A 16 45.04 10.22 -13.26
CA THR A 16 46.08 10.90 -12.50
C THR A 16 45.65 11.13 -11.06
N THR A 17 45.91 12.30 -10.50
CA THR A 17 45.46 12.66 -9.14
C THR A 17 44.80 14.05 -9.17
N ASP A 18 44.29 14.42 -10.33
CA ASP A 18 43.67 15.70 -10.66
C ASP A 18 42.49 15.36 -11.58
N ASP A 19 41.37 16.10 -11.52
CA ASP A 19 40.13 15.88 -12.28
C ASP A 19 40.37 15.51 -13.76
N ASP A 20 40.11 14.30 -14.21
CA ASP A 20 40.46 13.77 -15.53
C ASP A 20 39.25 13.51 -16.42
N LEU A 21 39.50 13.42 -17.72
CA LEU A 21 38.49 13.11 -18.73
C LEU A 21 38.96 11.91 -19.55
N ILE A 22 38.31 10.77 -19.38
CA ILE A 22 38.73 9.47 -19.93
C ILE A 22 37.69 8.97 -20.92
N TYR A 23 38.16 8.51 -22.10
CA TYR A 23 37.34 7.96 -23.17
C TYR A 23 37.90 6.59 -23.59
N GLY A 24 37.16 5.49 -23.40
CA GLY A 24 37.57 4.15 -23.81
C GLY A 24 37.52 3.94 -25.33
N LEU A 25 36.40 4.32 -25.95
CA LEU A 25 36.02 4.03 -27.34
C LEU A 25 35.57 2.58 -27.51
N GLU A 26 35.46 2.10 -28.76
CA GLU A 26 34.92 0.75 -29.02
C GLU A 26 35.75 -0.37 -28.35
N GLY A 27 35.09 -1.21 -27.55
CA GLY A 27 35.59 -2.52 -27.11
C GLY A 27 35.96 -2.58 -25.63
N ASN A 28 36.09 -3.80 -25.11
CA ASN A 28 36.15 -4.06 -23.66
C ASN A 28 37.37 -3.45 -22.95
N ASP A 29 37.14 -2.36 -22.25
CA ASP A 29 38.13 -1.51 -21.66
C ASP A 29 38.19 -1.62 -20.14
N THR A 30 39.27 -1.10 -19.58
CA THR A 30 39.38 -0.90 -18.14
C THR A 30 39.90 0.50 -17.87
N LEU A 31 39.06 1.33 -17.27
CA LEU A 31 39.25 2.77 -17.09
C LEU A 31 39.34 3.05 -15.58
N ARG A 32 40.46 3.63 -15.12
CA ARG A 32 40.69 3.96 -13.70
C ARG A 32 40.92 5.44 -13.54
N ALA A 33 40.08 6.14 -12.80
CA ALA A 33 40.11 7.58 -12.63
C ALA A 33 41.15 8.01 -11.55
N TYR A 34 41.07 7.41 -10.36
CA TYR A 34 41.92 7.61 -9.17
C TYR A 34 41.48 8.80 -8.30
N GLU A 35 42.31 9.83 -8.09
CA GLU A 35 41.92 10.95 -7.24
C GLU A 35 41.46 12.11 -8.12
N GLY A 36 40.35 12.75 -7.77
CA GLY A 36 39.81 13.92 -8.46
C GLY A 36 38.33 13.74 -8.81
N ASP A 37 37.67 14.82 -9.22
CA ASP A 37 36.28 14.73 -9.70
C ASP A 37 36.33 14.42 -11.21
N ASP A 38 36.39 13.14 -11.56
CA ASP A 38 36.69 12.66 -12.90
C ASP A 38 35.42 12.41 -13.74
N VAL A 39 35.60 12.35 -15.06
CA VAL A 39 34.54 11.97 -16.00
C VAL A 39 35.06 10.88 -16.94
N VAL A 40 34.37 9.75 -16.96
CA VAL A 40 34.77 8.53 -17.67
C VAL A 40 33.64 8.08 -18.58
N TYR A 41 33.96 7.89 -19.86
CA TYR A 41 33.06 7.34 -20.88
C TYR A 41 33.64 6.03 -21.42
N GLY A 42 32.84 4.96 -21.40
CA GLY A 42 33.17 3.64 -21.95
C GLY A 42 33.44 3.71 -23.45
N ASP A 43 32.43 4.04 -24.24
CA ASP A 43 32.47 3.90 -25.70
C ASP A 43 32.56 5.20 -26.50
N SER A 44 32.23 6.33 -25.89
CA SER A 44 32.14 7.61 -26.58
C SER A 44 33.49 8.27 -26.76
N SER A 45 33.65 8.96 -27.89
CA SER A 45 34.74 9.90 -28.09
C SER A 45 34.35 11.32 -27.70
N SER A 46 35.34 12.14 -27.36
CA SER A 46 35.18 13.61 -27.21
C SER A 46 34.47 14.33 -28.38
N SER A 47 34.37 13.70 -29.57
CA SER A 47 33.66 14.28 -30.72
C SER A 47 32.17 13.94 -30.77
N GLN A 48 31.74 12.95 -30.00
CA GLN A 48 30.34 12.52 -29.84
C GLN A 48 29.64 13.22 -28.68
N ILE A 49 30.42 13.73 -27.72
CA ILE A 49 29.93 14.49 -26.56
C ILE A 49 29.85 15.98 -26.90
N SER A 50 28.73 16.61 -26.59
CA SER A 50 28.54 18.04 -26.76
C SER A 50 27.68 18.67 -25.67
N GLN A 51 28.23 19.66 -24.97
CA GLN A 51 27.46 20.45 -24.01
C GLN A 51 26.46 21.37 -24.72
N LEU A 52 25.19 21.24 -24.37
CA LEU A 52 24.10 22.04 -24.91
C LEU A 52 24.02 23.41 -24.21
N SER A 53 23.75 24.43 -25.01
CA SER A 53 23.50 25.78 -24.50
C SER A 53 22.01 26.00 -24.30
N GLN A 54 21.64 26.55 -23.14
CA GLN A 54 20.27 26.95 -22.86
C GLN A 54 19.81 28.05 -23.84
N ASN A 55 18.61 27.89 -24.37
CA ASN A 55 17.91 28.89 -25.17
C ASN A 55 17.42 30.06 -24.29
N SER A 56 17.02 31.16 -24.91
CA SER A 56 16.55 32.36 -24.18
C SER A 56 15.28 32.16 -23.36
N ASP A 57 14.54 31.08 -23.61
CA ASP A 57 13.31 30.71 -22.91
C ASP A 57 13.53 29.64 -21.82
N GLY A 58 14.79 29.24 -21.58
CA GLY A 58 15.16 28.23 -20.59
C GLY A 58 15.26 26.81 -21.15
N SER A 59 14.85 26.59 -22.41
CA SER A 59 14.83 25.27 -23.05
C SER A 59 16.18 24.85 -23.65
N TYR A 60 16.35 23.56 -23.92
CA TYR A 60 17.48 22.97 -24.62
C TYR A 60 16.99 22.25 -25.89
N SER A 61 17.58 22.60 -27.03
CA SER A 61 17.20 22.02 -28.32
C SER A 61 18.05 20.79 -28.63
N ILE A 62 17.38 19.66 -28.87
CA ILE A 62 18.02 18.37 -29.08
C ILE A 62 18.06 18.07 -30.58
N SER A 63 19.24 17.73 -31.11
CA SER A 63 19.46 17.63 -32.56
C SER A 63 19.30 16.23 -33.18
N SER A 64 19.24 15.17 -32.37
CA SER A 64 19.15 13.76 -32.81
C SER A 64 18.51 12.90 -31.72
N GLU A 65 18.17 11.65 -32.06
CA GLU A 65 18.04 10.59 -31.04
C GLU A 65 19.40 10.48 -30.36
N THR A 66 19.41 10.59 -29.04
CA THR A 66 20.62 10.84 -28.27
C THR A 66 20.35 10.53 -26.81
N PHE A 67 21.42 10.22 -26.11
CA PHE A 67 21.43 10.20 -24.66
C PHE A 67 21.80 11.60 -24.13
N LEU A 68 21.08 12.07 -23.12
CA LEU A 68 21.39 13.34 -22.46
C LEU A 68 21.78 13.10 -21.02
N SER A 69 22.99 13.48 -20.64
CA SER A 69 23.39 13.53 -19.24
C SER A 69 23.24 14.96 -18.73
N VAL A 70 22.35 15.14 -17.78
CA VAL A 70 22.06 16.42 -17.14
C VAL A 70 22.81 16.45 -15.84
N HIS A 71 23.44 17.57 -15.50
CA HIS A 71 24.04 17.82 -14.19
C HIS A 71 23.46 19.12 -13.60
N LEU A 72 22.88 19.00 -12.42
CA LEU A 72 22.35 20.11 -11.63
C LEU A 72 23.27 20.40 -10.45
N SER A 73 23.49 21.67 -10.13
CA SER A 73 24.22 22.07 -8.92
C SER A 73 23.84 23.46 -8.41
N GLN A 74 24.38 23.87 -7.25
CA GLN A 74 24.30 25.24 -6.72
C GLN A 74 22.88 25.68 -6.31
N PHE A 75 22.07 24.78 -5.76
CA PHE A 75 20.67 25.02 -5.36
C PHE A 75 20.55 26.18 -4.33
N SER A 76 20.41 27.40 -4.83
CA SER A 76 20.45 28.64 -4.04
C SER A 76 19.25 29.52 -4.33
N PHE A 77 18.07 28.99 -4.00
CA PHE A 77 16.83 29.75 -4.06
C PHE A 77 16.76 30.80 -2.93
N PRO A 78 16.10 31.95 -3.13
CA PRO A 78 15.92 32.94 -2.08
C PRO A 78 15.31 32.34 -0.82
N SER A 79 15.85 32.69 0.36
CA SER A 79 15.41 32.14 1.65
C SER A 79 13.90 32.30 1.86
N GLY A 80 13.18 31.20 2.05
CA GLY A 80 11.73 31.17 2.31
C GLY A 80 10.87 30.69 1.12
N ASP A 81 11.48 30.37 -0.02
CA ASP A 81 10.82 29.72 -1.16
C ASP A 81 11.39 28.29 -1.30
N ASP A 82 10.88 27.34 -0.51
CA ASP A 82 11.19 25.93 -0.77
C ASP A 82 10.59 25.57 -2.12
N LYS A 83 11.47 25.22 -3.07
CA LYS A 83 11.09 24.83 -4.43
C LYS A 83 11.56 23.43 -4.74
N SER A 84 10.81 22.78 -5.61
CA SER A 84 11.20 21.58 -6.34
C SER A 84 11.73 21.95 -7.71
N VAL A 85 12.66 21.18 -8.25
CA VAL A 85 13.18 21.32 -9.62
C VAL A 85 12.82 20.05 -10.39
N GLY A 86 12.31 20.20 -11.61
CA GLY A 86 11.97 19.09 -12.49
C GLY A 86 12.33 19.39 -13.94
N TYR A 87 12.15 18.41 -14.82
CA TYR A 87 12.26 18.57 -16.26
C TYR A 87 11.03 18.06 -16.98
N ALA A 88 10.81 18.58 -18.19
CA ALA A 88 9.82 18.10 -19.13
C ALA A 88 10.45 17.94 -20.51
N VAL A 89 10.17 16.82 -21.16
CA VAL A 89 10.51 16.59 -22.56
C VAL A 89 9.30 16.97 -23.41
N LEU A 90 9.51 17.82 -24.40
CA LEU A 90 8.46 18.33 -25.29
C LEU A 90 8.63 17.80 -26.70
N ASP A 91 7.52 17.52 -27.37
CA ASP A 91 7.53 17.24 -28.81
C ASP A 91 7.83 18.51 -29.65
N SER A 92 8.02 18.31 -30.96
CA SER A 92 8.26 19.41 -31.91
C SER A 92 7.12 20.47 -32.00
N SER A 93 5.95 20.18 -31.42
CA SER A 93 4.80 21.10 -31.33
C SER A 93 4.67 21.78 -29.96
N GLY A 94 5.54 21.45 -29.00
CA GLY A 94 5.55 21.99 -27.64
C GLY A 94 4.60 21.27 -26.67
N ASN A 95 4.10 20.08 -27.02
CA ASN A 95 3.32 19.26 -26.09
C ASN A 95 4.27 18.48 -25.17
N VAL A 96 3.90 18.35 -23.89
CA VAL A 96 4.66 17.54 -22.92
C VAL A 96 4.54 16.05 -23.28
N LEU A 97 5.68 15.40 -23.48
CA LEU A 97 5.81 13.96 -23.70
C LEU A 97 6.06 13.24 -22.38
N SER A 98 6.98 13.75 -21.56
CA SER A 98 7.29 13.25 -20.23
C SER A 98 7.65 14.41 -19.30
N THR A 99 7.52 14.18 -18.00
CA THR A 99 7.92 15.13 -16.94
C THR A 99 8.36 14.34 -15.71
N LYS A 100 9.38 14.80 -15.01
CA LYS A 100 9.87 14.20 -13.75
C LYS A 100 10.31 15.32 -12.80
N ILE A 101 10.00 15.18 -11.51
CA ILE A 101 10.61 16.01 -10.46
C ILE A 101 11.95 15.37 -10.13
N LEU A 102 13.00 16.19 -10.15
CA LEU A 102 14.39 15.76 -9.93
C LEU A 102 14.83 16.04 -8.50
N VAL A 103 14.39 17.17 -7.98
CA VAL A 103 14.72 17.62 -6.63
C VAL A 103 13.42 17.98 -5.97
N GLU A 104 13.03 17.21 -4.96
CA GLU A 104 11.79 17.43 -4.23
C GLU A 104 11.84 18.72 -3.41
N SER A 105 12.96 18.95 -2.73
CA SER A 105 13.19 20.16 -1.95
C SER A 105 14.61 20.66 -2.10
N THR A 106 14.73 21.88 -2.58
CA THR A 106 16.03 22.56 -2.72
C THR A 106 16.70 22.89 -1.38
N ALA A 107 16.00 22.68 -0.25
CA ALA A 107 16.59 22.74 1.08
C ALA A 107 17.32 21.45 1.48
N THR A 108 17.00 20.32 0.83
CA THR A 108 17.60 18.99 1.05
C THR A 108 18.45 18.52 -0.13
N ALA A 109 18.44 19.24 -1.25
CA ALA A 109 19.24 18.92 -2.42
C ALA A 109 20.74 18.89 -2.09
N GLN A 110 21.38 17.75 -2.40
CA GLN A 110 22.84 17.62 -2.46
C GLN A 110 23.39 18.57 -3.55
N ASP A 111 24.67 18.95 -3.45
CA ASP A 111 25.29 19.93 -4.35
C ASP A 111 25.38 19.45 -5.82
N THR A 112 24.92 18.23 -6.11
CA THR A 112 24.90 17.57 -7.43
C THR A 112 23.63 16.73 -7.62
N SER A 113 23.06 16.72 -8.82
CA SER A 113 22.08 15.73 -9.26
C SER A 113 22.30 15.47 -10.74
N ALA A 114 22.29 14.21 -11.16
CA ALA A 114 22.54 13.86 -12.55
C ALA A 114 21.49 12.93 -13.14
N ILE A 115 21.01 13.24 -14.34
CA ILE A 115 19.95 12.43 -14.95
C ILE A 115 20.32 12.11 -16.36
N ASP A 116 20.11 10.84 -16.68
CA ASP A 116 20.17 10.38 -18.04
C ASP A 116 18.77 10.35 -18.66
N ILE A 117 18.62 11.13 -19.74
CA ILE A 117 17.34 11.31 -20.43
C ILE A 117 17.49 10.80 -21.86
N ASN A 118 16.88 9.66 -22.12
CA ASN A 118 16.67 9.17 -23.48
C ASN A 118 15.64 10.03 -24.20
N VAL A 119 16.07 10.71 -25.27
CA VAL A 119 15.21 11.65 -26.00
C VAL A 119 15.17 11.35 -27.49
N ALA A 120 13.94 11.34 -28.04
CA ALA A 120 13.73 11.20 -29.47
C ALA A 120 14.18 12.45 -30.24
N ASN A 121 14.49 12.28 -31.52
CA ASN A 121 14.96 13.35 -32.39
C ASN A 121 13.92 14.49 -32.52
N GLY A 122 14.38 15.73 -32.35
CA GLY A 122 13.56 16.93 -32.53
C GLY A 122 12.66 17.26 -31.35
N THR A 123 12.93 16.66 -30.19
CA THR A 123 12.34 17.04 -28.90
C THR A 123 13.03 18.28 -28.32
N THR A 124 12.43 18.86 -27.28
CA THR A 124 12.98 19.99 -26.53
C THR A 124 12.92 19.66 -25.05
N LEU A 125 14.05 19.81 -24.34
CA LEU A 125 14.11 19.64 -22.89
C LEU A 125 13.89 20.98 -22.20
N VAL A 126 13.04 21.02 -21.18
CA VAL A 126 12.76 22.23 -20.40
C VAL A 126 12.84 21.88 -18.92
N PHE A 127 13.69 22.59 -18.19
CA PHE A 127 13.69 22.53 -16.73
C PHE A 127 12.69 23.52 -16.17
N PHE A 128 12.06 23.16 -15.06
CA PHE A 128 11.13 24.02 -14.36
C PHE A 128 11.32 23.94 -12.85
N SER A 129 10.94 25.01 -12.16
CA SER A 129 10.80 25.01 -10.70
C SER A 129 9.38 25.33 -10.28
N LEU A 130 8.93 24.71 -9.20
CA LEU A 130 7.64 24.97 -8.57
C LEU A 130 7.79 25.09 -7.05
N PRO A 131 6.93 25.86 -6.36
CA PRO A 131 6.87 25.83 -4.90
C PRO A 131 6.52 24.42 -4.40
N VAL A 132 7.19 23.95 -3.34
CA VAL A 132 6.92 22.62 -2.74
C VAL A 132 5.45 22.48 -2.32
N ALA A 133 4.82 23.57 -1.88
CA ALA A 133 3.40 23.59 -1.53
C ALA A 133 2.43 23.26 -2.69
N ASP A 134 2.89 23.38 -3.94
CA ASP A 134 2.11 23.07 -5.13
C ASP A 134 2.42 21.65 -5.68
N ARG A 135 3.34 20.89 -5.06
CA ARG A 135 3.77 19.54 -5.49
C ARG A 135 2.66 18.52 -5.46
N SER A 136 1.86 18.47 -4.39
CA SER A 136 0.85 17.42 -4.20
C SER A 136 -0.23 17.41 -5.29
N GLY A 137 -0.37 18.49 -6.07
CA GLY A 137 -1.25 18.57 -7.23
C GLY A 137 -0.56 18.36 -8.58
N PHE A 138 0.77 18.20 -8.59
CA PHE A 138 1.62 18.09 -9.78
C PHE A 138 1.61 16.69 -10.37
N GLU A 139 1.81 15.66 -9.54
CA GLU A 139 1.87 14.25 -9.98
C GLU A 139 0.55 13.78 -10.60
N TRP A 140 -0.58 14.34 -10.16
CA TRP A 140 -1.92 13.90 -10.59
C TRP A 140 -2.52 14.73 -11.74
N ARG A 141 -1.77 15.67 -12.33
CA ARG A 141 -2.29 16.57 -13.38
C ARG A 141 -1.28 16.79 -14.51
N PRO A 142 -1.74 16.87 -15.77
CA PRO A 142 -0.84 17.20 -16.88
C PRO A 142 -0.11 18.52 -16.64
N LEU A 143 1.23 18.52 -16.75
CA LEU A 143 2.05 19.72 -16.60
C LEU A 143 1.62 20.81 -17.58
N VAL A 144 1.28 21.97 -17.04
CA VAL A 144 1.04 23.19 -17.81
C VAL A 144 2.25 24.10 -17.61
N LEU A 145 3.11 24.23 -18.64
CA LEU A 145 4.36 24.99 -18.56
C LEU A 145 4.21 26.47 -18.13
N ASN A 146 3.02 27.07 -18.29
CA ASN A 146 2.76 28.44 -17.84
C ASN A 146 2.53 28.57 -16.32
N ASP A 147 2.30 27.46 -15.63
CA ASP A 147 2.03 27.42 -14.19
C ASP A 147 3.32 27.19 -13.38
N VAL A 148 4.45 26.97 -14.05
CA VAL A 148 5.77 26.73 -13.45
C VAL A 148 6.82 27.73 -13.96
N GLU A 149 7.93 27.90 -13.23
CA GLU A 149 9.04 28.76 -13.65
C GLU A 149 10.02 27.95 -14.50
N THR A 150 9.98 28.11 -15.83
CA THR A 150 10.85 27.37 -16.78
C THR A 150 12.18 28.04 -17.09
N ASN A 151 12.37 29.30 -16.66
CA ASN A 151 13.60 30.07 -16.92
C ASN A 151 14.36 30.26 -15.61
N ILE A 152 14.78 29.12 -15.04
CA ILE A 152 15.52 29.09 -13.78
C ILE A 152 16.85 29.81 -13.96
N SER A 153 17.16 30.74 -13.08
CA SER A 153 18.41 31.49 -13.15
C SER A 153 19.60 30.60 -12.78
N SER A 154 20.71 30.72 -13.51
CA SER A 154 21.97 30.04 -13.17
C SER A 154 22.57 30.43 -11.81
N SER A 155 22.11 31.53 -11.21
CA SER A 155 22.47 31.86 -9.82
C SER A 155 21.66 31.07 -8.79
N SER A 156 20.57 30.43 -9.21
CA SER A 156 19.68 29.62 -8.37
C SER A 156 19.89 28.13 -8.58
N VAL A 157 20.09 27.70 -9.83
CA VAL A 157 20.45 26.31 -10.18
C VAL A 157 21.38 26.38 -11.39
N SER A 158 22.56 25.78 -11.29
CA SER A 158 23.41 25.53 -12.45
C SER A 158 22.90 24.28 -13.16
N ILE A 159 22.67 24.37 -14.47
CA ILE A 159 22.14 23.27 -15.29
C ILE A 159 23.09 23.06 -16.46
N GLU A 160 23.84 21.98 -16.38
CA GLU A 160 24.69 21.47 -17.46
C GLU A 160 23.95 20.32 -18.14
N VAL A 161 23.91 20.35 -19.47
CA VAL A 161 23.25 19.30 -20.27
C VAL A 161 24.26 18.87 -21.31
N GLU A 162 24.71 17.64 -21.21
CA GLU A 162 25.61 17.01 -22.17
C GLU A 162 24.79 16.11 -23.09
N GLN A 163 25.08 16.20 -24.39
CA GLN A 163 24.46 15.38 -25.41
C GLN A 163 25.49 14.40 -25.97
N THR A 164 25.15 13.12 -25.93
CA THR A 164 25.95 12.01 -26.48
C THR A 164 25.32 11.45 -27.73
N THR A 165 26.01 11.60 -28.87
CA THR A 165 25.49 11.25 -30.21
C THR A 165 25.93 9.88 -30.75
N GLY A 166 26.48 9.02 -29.88
CA GLY A 166 26.81 7.62 -30.18
C GLY A 166 25.57 6.75 -30.45
N ASP A 167 25.79 5.55 -30.99
CA ASP A 167 24.75 4.50 -31.01
C ASP A 167 24.87 3.75 -29.69
N PRO A 168 23.97 3.95 -28.71
CA PRO A 168 24.11 3.36 -27.37
C PRO A 168 24.01 1.82 -27.43
N THR A 169 23.48 1.25 -28.51
CA THR A 169 23.33 -0.21 -28.66
C THR A 169 24.60 -0.92 -29.14
N ILE A 170 25.69 -0.17 -29.37
CA ILE A 170 26.94 -0.69 -29.93
C ILE A 170 28.09 -0.20 -29.05
N GLY A 171 28.48 -1.06 -28.10
CA GLY A 171 29.58 -0.79 -27.19
C GLY A 171 30.31 -2.06 -26.72
N GLY A 172 31.35 -1.88 -25.93
CA GLY A 172 32.16 -2.95 -25.35
C GLY A 172 31.86 -3.15 -23.87
N ASN A 173 31.86 -4.39 -23.39
CA ASN A 173 31.74 -4.64 -21.95
C ASN A 173 32.97 -4.13 -21.19
N ASP A 174 32.80 -3.03 -20.48
CA ASP A 174 33.83 -2.22 -19.88
C ASP A 174 33.91 -2.37 -18.35
N SER A 175 34.99 -1.85 -17.78
CA SER A 175 35.17 -1.77 -16.33
C SER A 175 35.68 -0.40 -15.92
N LEU A 176 34.83 0.40 -15.30
CA LEU A 176 35.09 1.78 -14.90
C LEU A 176 35.25 1.86 -13.38
N TYR A 177 36.23 2.64 -12.92
CA TYR A 177 36.54 2.81 -11.50
C TYR A 177 36.82 4.29 -11.22
N GLY A 178 36.01 4.95 -10.38
CA GLY A 178 36.19 6.34 -9.93
C GLY A 178 37.32 6.49 -8.92
N TYR A 179 37.22 5.76 -7.80
CA TYR A 179 38.09 5.78 -6.61
C TYR A 179 37.80 6.93 -5.63
N ASP A 180 38.52 8.05 -5.66
CA ASP A 180 38.36 9.13 -4.67
C ASP A 180 37.90 10.42 -5.40
N GLY A 181 36.74 10.97 -5.06
CA GLY A 181 36.22 12.21 -5.64
C GLY A 181 34.76 12.07 -6.08
N ASP A 182 34.15 13.17 -6.51
CA ASP A 182 32.76 13.13 -7.01
C ASP A 182 32.79 12.86 -8.54
N ASP A 183 32.76 11.57 -8.90
CA ASP A 183 33.01 11.07 -10.25
C ASP A 183 31.74 10.93 -11.11
N ARG A 184 31.93 10.89 -12.43
CA ARG A 184 30.89 10.58 -13.42
C ARG A 184 31.33 9.44 -14.31
N LEU A 185 30.65 8.31 -14.24
CA LEU A 185 30.98 7.09 -14.96
C LEU A 185 29.82 6.70 -15.89
N TYR A 186 30.11 6.60 -17.19
CA TYR A 186 29.14 6.22 -18.23
C TYR A 186 29.63 4.96 -18.95
N GLY A 187 28.95 3.83 -18.76
CA GLY A 187 29.21 2.56 -19.47
C GLY A 187 28.81 2.64 -20.95
N GLU A 188 27.61 3.18 -21.18
CA GLU A 188 26.97 3.38 -22.48
C GLU A 188 26.41 2.11 -23.12
N GLY A 189 27.22 1.22 -23.68
CA GLY A 189 26.70 0.06 -24.40
C GLY A 189 27.46 -1.23 -24.13
N GLY A 190 26.74 -2.33 -23.95
CA GLY A 190 27.31 -3.61 -23.54
C GLY A 190 27.12 -3.84 -22.04
N ASP A 191 27.46 -5.05 -21.57
CA ASP A 191 27.28 -5.39 -20.16
C ASP A 191 28.51 -4.95 -19.34
N ASP A 192 28.38 -3.84 -18.63
CA ASP A 192 29.45 -3.10 -17.99
C ASP A 192 29.58 -3.36 -16.49
N SER A 193 30.69 -2.86 -15.92
CA SER A 193 30.95 -2.87 -14.49
C SER A 193 31.49 -1.51 -14.05
N LEU A 194 30.71 -0.76 -13.27
CA LEU A 194 31.08 0.56 -12.76
C LEU A 194 31.24 0.52 -11.25
N ILE A 195 32.26 1.19 -10.72
CA ILE A 195 32.46 1.38 -9.28
C ILE A 195 32.80 2.86 -9.06
N GLY A 196 31.96 3.56 -8.30
CA GLY A 196 32.14 4.96 -7.89
C GLY A 196 33.36 5.08 -6.98
N GLY A 197 33.18 4.78 -5.69
CA GLY A 197 34.24 4.80 -4.70
C GLY A 197 33.89 5.70 -3.51
N ASP A 198 34.84 6.52 -3.08
CA ASP A 198 34.64 7.54 -2.05
C ASP A 198 34.19 8.86 -2.74
N GLY A 199 33.01 9.38 -2.43
CA GLY A 199 32.51 10.63 -3.01
C GLY A 199 31.04 10.50 -3.43
N ASN A 200 30.42 11.60 -3.85
CA ASN A 200 29.04 11.57 -4.34
C ASN A 200 29.06 11.38 -5.86
N ASP A 201 28.95 10.14 -6.29
CA ASP A 201 29.19 9.72 -7.67
C ASP A 201 27.92 9.68 -8.51
N VAL A 202 28.12 9.71 -9.82
CA VAL A 202 27.08 9.50 -10.83
C VAL A 202 27.48 8.34 -11.72
N LEU A 203 26.70 7.26 -11.69
CA LEU A 203 26.92 6.04 -12.47
C LEU A 203 25.76 5.81 -13.43
N SER A 204 26.10 5.38 -14.65
CA SER A 204 25.15 5.14 -15.73
C SER A 204 25.58 3.92 -16.54
N GLY A 205 24.77 2.87 -16.53
CA GLY A 205 25.01 1.62 -17.27
C GLY A 205 24.77 1.82 -18.76
N GLY A 206 23.52 2.12 -19.13
CA GLY A 206 23.13 2.43 -20.50
C GLY A 206 22.35 1.29 -21.13
N GLU A 207 22.91 0.59 -22.11
CA GLU A 207 22.28 -0.57 -22.74
C GLU A 207 23.08 -1.84 -22.43
N GLY A 208 22.49 -2.86 -21.81
CA GLY A 208 23.18 -4.11 -21.46
C GLY A 208 22.85 -4.54 -20.04
N ASP A 209 23.34 -5.71 -19.63
CA ASP A 209 23.10 -6.21 -18.25
C ASP A 209 24.22 -5.73 -17.30
N ASP A 210 24.08 -4.54 -16.74
CA ASP A 210 25.14 -3.80 -16.04
C ASP A 210 25.27 -4.15 -14.56
N ARG A 211 26.44 -3.81 -13.99
CA ARG A 211 26.69 -3.94 -12.54
C ARG A 211 27.35 -2.69 -12.00
N MET A 212 26.73 -2.08 -11.00
CA MET A 212 27.15 -0.77 -10.50
C MET A 212 27.20 -0.73 -8.98
N TRP A 213 28.28 -0.15 -8.45
CA TRP A 213 28.46 0.06 -7.01
C TRP A 213 28.79 1.53 -6.76
N GLY A 214 27.99 2.22 -5.94
CA GLY A 214 28.26 3.58 -5.44
C GLY A 214 29.44 3.59 -4.47
N GLU A 215 29.33 2.81 -3.39
CA GLU A 215 30.30 2.65 -2.28
C GLU A 215 30.11 3.66 -1.12
N ASP A 216 30.93 4.70 -0.99
CA ASP A 216 30.89 5.64 0.14
C ASP A 216 30.51 7.05 -0.36
N GLY A 217 29.29 7.50 -0.10
CA GLY A 217 28.81 8.83 -0.47
C GLY A 217 27.35 8.79 -0.87
N ASP A 218 26.76 9.96 -1.14
CA ASP A 218 25.37 10.03 -1.58
C ASP A 218 25.35 9.93 -3.12
N ASP A 219 25.16 8.70 -3.62
CA ASP A 219 25.38 8.34 -5.02
C ASP A 219 24.09 8.35 -5.85
N LEU A 220 24.28 8.45 -7.16
CA LEU A 220 23.20 8.42 -8.12
C LEU A 220 23.49 7.42 -9.24
N ILE A 221 22.70 6.35 -9.28
CA ILE A 221 22.97 5.18 -10.10
C ILE A 221 21.77 4.92 -11.02
N HIS A 222 22.02 4.86 -12.33
CA HIS A 222 21.03 4.59 -13.37
C HIS A 222 21.41 3.34 -14.16
N GLY A 223 20.59 2.29 -14.09
CA GLY A 223 20.73 1.03 -14.86
C GLY A 223 20.65 1.28 -16.36
N GLY A 224 19.46 1.62 -16.82
CA GLY A 224 19.18 1.90 -18.21
C GLY A 224 18.28 0.83 -18.82
N ASN A 225 18.73 0.18 -19.90
CA ASN A 225 18.01 -0.94 -20.51
C ASN A 225 18.83 -2.22 -20.30
N GLY A 226 18.18 -3.29 -19.85
CA GLY A 226 18.81 -4.58 -19.60
C GLY A 226 18.49 -5.05 -18.18
N ASP A 227 18.94 -6.25 -17.81
CA ASP A 227 18.70 -6.76 -16.46
C ASP A 227 19.88 -6.34 -15.56
N ASP A 228 19.74 -5.20 -14.88
CA ASP A 228 20.81 -4.50 -14.18
C ASP A 228 20.95 -4.91 -12.71
N ARG A 229 22.14 -4.66 -12.13
CA ARG A 229 22.36 -4.79 -10.67
C ARG A 229 22.99 -3.55 -10.08
N LEU A 230 22.24 -2.87 -9.23
CA LEU A 230 22.60 -1.58 -8.65
C LEU A 230 22.78 -1.71 -7.13
N PHE A 231 23.89 -1.18 -6.61
CA PHE A 231 24.21 -1.21 -5.18
C PHE A 231 24.66 0.19 -4.73
N GLY A 232 23.87 0.88 -3.90
CA GLY A 232 24.22 2.20 -3.35
C GLY A 232 25.36 2.12 -2.35
N GLN A 233 25.14 1.33 -1.29
CA GLN A 233 26.06 1.01 -0.19
C GLN A 233 26.01 1.96 1.01
N ASN A 234 26.89 2.95 1.16
CA ASN A 234 26.86 3.85 2.31
C ASN A 234 26.57 5.27 1.85
N GLY A 235 25.45 5.83 2.30
CA GLY A 235 25.03 7.19 1.97
C GLY A 235 23.54 7.20 1.68
N ASN A 236 23.00 8.37 1.38
CA ASN A 236 21.62 8.50 0.94
C ASN A 236 21.60 8.46 -0.58
N ASP A 237 21.44 7.26 -1.12
CA ASP A 237 21.62 6.95 -2.52
C ASP A 237 20.31 7.09 -3.30
N THR A 238 20.42 7.27 -4.61
CA THR A 238 19.29 7.23 -5.53
C THR A 238 19.57 6.24 -6.66
N LEU A 239 18.76 5.18 -6.74
CA LEU A 239 18.91 4.08 -7.69
C LEU A 239 17.69 4.03 -8.61
N GLU A 240 17.91 3.98 -9.93
CA GLU A 240 16.88 3.81 -10.96
C GLU A 240 17.29 2.63 -11.87
N GLY A 241 16.54 1.53 -11.83
CA GLY A 241 16.80 0.33 -12.65
C GLY A 241 16.59 0.61 -14.13
N GLY A 242 15.36 0.95 -14.50
CA GLY A 242 15.02 1.40 -15.85
C GLY A 242 14.13 0.41 -16.58
N VAL A 243 14.64 -0.27 -17.60
CA VAL A 243 13.87 -1.24 -18.39
C VAL A 243 14.57 -2.59 -18.35
N GLY A 244 13.91 -3.60 -17.80
CA GLY A 244 14.45 -4.95 -17.64
C GLY A 244 14.13 -5.46 -16.23
N ASP A 245 14.49 -6.71 -15.96
CA ASP A 245 14.26 -7.28 -14.62
C ASP A 245 15.48 -6.93 -13.73
N ASP A 246 15.37 -5.87 -12.93
CA ASP A 246 16.51 -5.26 -12.23
C ASP A 246 16.66 -5.73 -10.76
N GLU A 247 17.90 -5.71 -10.24
CA GLU A 247 18.18 -5.90 -8.81
C GLU A 247 18.75 -4.61 -8.18
N LEU A 248 18.01 -4.00 -7.27
CA LEU A 248 18.42 -2.76 -6.60
C LEU A 248 18.66 -3.01 -5.10
N ARG A 249 19.74 -2.43 -4.56
CA ARG A 249 20.03 -2.44 -3.12
C ARG A 249 20.50 -1.06 -2.66
N GLY A 250 19.72 -0.42 -1.77
CA GLY A 250 20.02 0.89 -1.20
C GLY A 250 21.26 0.83 -0.33
N GLY A 251 21.17 0.15 0.81
CA GLY A 251 22.32 -0.17 1.65
C GLY A 251 22.21 0.45 3.03
N ARG A 252 22.86 1.59 3.26
CA ARG A 252 22.83 2.30 4.53
C ARG A 252 22.61 3.77 4.27
N GLY A 253 21.57 4.32 4.85
CA GLY A 253 21.18 5.70 4.66
C GLY A 253 19.72 5.71 4.25
N ASN A 254 19.21 6.90 4.01
CA ASN A 254 17.83 7.06 3.58
C ASN A 254 17.85 7.15 2.05
N ASP A 255 17.54 6.05 1.41
CA ASP A 255 17.72 5.82 -0.01
C ASP A 255 16.42 6.05 -0.79
N THR A 256 16.55 6.30 -2.10
CA THR A 256 15.42 6.37 -3.03
C THR A 256 15.62 5.38 -4.16
N LEU A 257 14.74 4.39 -4.26
CA LEU A 257 14.87 3.28 -5.19
C LEU A 257 13.67 3.26 -6.14
N SER A 258 13.94 3.10 -7.45
CA SER A 258 12.94 2.94 -8.49
C SER A 258 13.30 1.75 -9.37
N GLY A 259 12.47 0.71 -9.40
CA GLY A 259 12.66 -0.47 -10.27
C GLY A 259 12.54 -0.08 -11.74
N GLY A 260 11.34 0.26 -12.19
CA GLY A 260 11.10 0.74 -13.55
C GLY A 260 10.09 -0.12 -14.29
N ASP A 261 10.39 -0.49 -15.54
CA ASP A 261 9.60 -1.44 -16.31
C ASP A 261 10.28 -2.83 -16.24
N GLY A 262 9.61 -3.86 -15.74
CA GLY A 262 10.16 -5.21 -15.59
C GLY A 262 9.75 -5.84 -14.26
N ASP A 263 10.05 -7.12 -14.06
CA ASP A 263 9.81 -7.78 -12.77
C ASP A 263 11.05 -7.57 -11.88
N ASP A 264 11.00 -6.58 -10.98
CA ASP A 264 12.15 -6.07 -10.25
C ASP A 264 12.33 -6.69 -8.85
N LEU A 265 13.57 -6.70 -8.37
CA LEU A 265 13.95 -7.14 -7.02
C LEU A 265 14.61 -5.98 -6.25
N ILE A 266 13.91 -5.43 -5.26
CA ILE A 266 14.34 -4.20 -4.58
C ILE A 266 14.57 -4.44 -3.08
N PHE A 267 15.72 -3.98 -2.58
CA PHE A 267 16.05 -3.99 -1.15
C PHE A 267 16.39 -2.57 -0.68
N GLY A 268 15.61 -2.01 0.25
CA GLY A 268 15.93 -0.72 0.91
C GLY A 268 17.14 -0.84 1.83
N GLN A 269 17.06 -1.80 2.75
CA GLN A 269 18.07 -2.20 3.72
C GLN A 269 18.06 -1.42 5.04
N ALA A 270 18.74 -0.28 5.17
CA ALA A 270 18.85 0.35 6.48
C ALA A 270 18.77 1.86 6.40
N GLY A 271 17.72 2.43 6.99
CA GLY A 271 17.40 3.86 6.98
C GLY A 271 15.99 4.06 6.44
N ASP A 272 15.47 5.28 6.54
CA ASP A 272 14.09 5.54 6.12
C ASP A 272 14.07 5.74 4.60
N ASP A 273 13.66 4.70 3.88
CA ASP A 273 13.77 4.58 2.43
C ASP A 273 12.47 4.96 1.71
N THR A 274 12.61 5.32 0.44
CA THR A 274 11.47 5.52 -0.47
C THR A 274 11.61 4.62 -1.68
N ILE A 275 10.68 3.66 -1.82
CA ILE A 275 10.72 2.64 -2.86
C ILE A 275 9.52 2.80 -3.80
N ILE A 276 9.81 2.81 -5.10
CA ILE A 276 8.82 2.79 -6.18
C ILE A 276 9.11 1.56 -7.04
N ALA A 277 8.23 0.56 -7.04
CA ALA A 277 8.46 -0.68 -7.77
C ALA A 277 8.44 -0.42 -9.28
N GLY A 278 7.26 -0.08 -9.80
CA GLY A 278 7.08 0.33 -11.19
C GLY A 278 6.08 -0.57 -11.90
N ALA A 279 6.41 -1.01 -13.10
CA ALA A 279 5.54 -1.83 -13.92
C ALA A 279 6.09 -3.24 -14.05
N GLY A 280 5.48 -4.19 -13.36
CA GLY A 280 5.83 -5.61 -13.43
C GLY A 280 5.40 -6.29 -12.14
N ASP A 281 5.62 -7.59 -12.04
CA ASP A 281 5.34 -8.30 -10.79
C ASP A 281 6.61 -8.24 -9.92
N ASP A 282 6.69 -7.26 -9.01
CA ASP A 282 7.91 -6.92 -8.28
C ASP A 282 8.01 -7.62 -6.90
N GLU A 283 9.23 -7.83 -6.40
CA GLU A 283 9.53 -8.34 -5.04
C GLU A 283 10.37 -7.29 -4.26
N LEU A 284 9.78 -6.75 -3.19
CA LEU A 284 10.31 -5.64 -2.41
C LEU A 284 10.55 -6.02 -0.95
N TRP A 285 11.73 -5.66 -0.44
CA TRP A 285 12.10 -5.75 0.98
C TRP A 285 12.65 -4.40 1.46
N ALA A 286 11.91 -3.67 2.30
CA ALA A 286 12.38 -2.38 2.81
C ALA A 286 13.41 -2.54 3.96
N ASP A 287 13.26 -3.58 4.79
CA ASP A 287 14.15 -4.01 5.88
C ASP A 287 14.06 -3.11 7.15
N ASP A 288 15.06 -2.28 7.49
CA ASP A 288 15.07 -1.47 8.72
C ASP A 288 14.79 0.02 8.40
N GLY A 289 13.74 0.67 8.92
CA GLY A 289 13.50 2.11 8.72
C GLY A 289 12.02 2.48 8.74
N ASP A 290 11.67 3.77 8.88
CA ASP A 290 10.27 4.20 8.67
C ASP A 290 10.04 4.44 7.16
N ASP A 291 9.61 3.42 6.42
CA ASP A 291 9.69 3.37 4.96
C ASP A 291 8.42 3.85 4.23
N ILE A 292 8.60 4.31 2.99
CA ILE A 292 7.49 4.65 2.08
C ILE A 292 7.60 3.78 0.83
N VAL A 293 6.62 2.91 0.62
CA VAL A 293 6.61 1.97 -0.51
C VAL A 293 5.41 2.18 -1.43
N HIS A 294 5.69 2.20 -2.72
CA HIS A 294 4.71 2.27 -3.81
C HIS A 294 4.90 1.10 -4.78
N GLY A 295 4.04 0.07 -4.75
CA GLY A 295 4.05 -1.03 -5.72
C GLY A 295 3.61 -0.58 -7.12
N THR A 296 2.60 0.29 -7.18
CA THR A 296 2.08 0.92 -8.40
C THR A 296 1.30 0.00 -9.36
N ALA A 297 1.92 -0.79 -10.23
CA ALA A 297 1.24 -1.69 -11.17
C ALA A 297 1.86 -3.08 -11.12
N GLY A 298 1.11 -4.10 -11.54
CA GLY A 298 1.52 -5.50 -11.41
C GLY A 298 1.28 -6.07 -10.02
N SER A 299 1.42 -7.39 -9.89
CA SER A 299 1.09 -8.12 -8.66
C SER A 299 2.33 -8.26 -7.78
N ASN A 300 2.48 -7.38 -6.80
CA ASN A 300 3.72 -7.21 -6.05
C ASN A 300 3.74 -8.04 -4.76
N TYR A 301 4.94 -8.49 -4.38
CA TYR A 301 5.25 -8.94 -3.02
C TYR A 301 5.99 -7.80 -2.30
N ILE A 302 5.42 -7.31 -1.20
CA ILE A 302 5.98 -6.19 -0.43
C ILE A 302 6.12 -6.61 1.03
N ASP A 303 7.31 -6.44 1.59
CA ASP A 303 7.64 -6.74 2.99
C ASP A 303 8.50 -5.57 3.53
N THR A 304 7.93 -4.78 4.45
CA THR A 304 8.56 -3.53 4.88
C THR A 304 9.50 -3.70 6.08
N GLY A 305 9.22 -4.60 7.01
CA GLY A 305 10.21 -5.04 8.00
C GLY A 305 10.10 -4.30 9.33
N ASP A 306 11.20 -3.74 9.87
CA ASP A 306 11.21 -2.99 11.13
C ASP A 306 10.94 -1.49 10.85
N GLY A 307 9.86 -0.89 11.34
CA GLY A 307 9.54 0.50 11.00
C GLY A 307 8.10 0.91 11.25
N ASP A 308 7.80 2.21 11.42
CA ASP A 308 6.41 2.67 11.24
C ASP A 308 6.20 3.02 9.74
N ASP A 309 5.69 2.08 8.94
CA ASP A 309 5.74 2.13 7.47
C ASP A 309 4.48 2.69 6.80
N LEU A 310 4.61 3.16 5.55
CA LEU A 310 3.51 3.58 4.70
C LEU A 310 3.56 2.87 3.34
N VAL A 311 2.59 2.01 3.07
CA VAL A 311 2.55 1.19 1.85
C VAL A 311 1.33 1.51 0.99
N PHE A 312 1.57 1.60 -0.32
CA PHE A 312 0.56 1.63 -1.37
C PHE A 312 0.82 0.50 -2.37
N GLY A 313 0.02 -0.57 -2.33
CA GLY A 313 0.08 -1.71 -3.25
C GLY A 313 -0.06 -1.25 -4.70
N GLY A 314 -1.26 -0.82 -5.11
CA GLY A 314 -1.43 -0.27 -6.45
C GLY A 314 -2.76 -0.64 -7.11
N ILE A 315 -2.64 -1.23 -8.30
CA ILE A 315 -3.75 -1.45 -9.25
C ILE A 315 -4.16 -2.92 -9.35
N ASP A 316 -3.20 -3.85 -9.20
CA ASP A 316 -3.36 -5.28 -9.42
C ASP A 316 -3.21 -6.03 -8.07
N ASP A 317 -3.39 -7.35 -8.05
CA ASP A 317 -3.44 -8.14 -6.80
C ASP A 317 -2.07 -8.13 -6.08
N ASP A 318 -1.96 -7.46 -4.94
CA ASP A 318 -0.72 -7.32 -4.17
C ASP A 318 -0.71 -8.20 -2.89
N GLU A 319 0.48 -8.59 -2.42
CA GLU A 319 0.70 -9.26 -1.14
C GLU A 319 1.66 -8.42 -0.27
N ILE A 320 1.15 -7.85 0.82
CA ILE A 320 1.81 -6.82 1.63
C ILE A 320 1.98 -7.31 3.08
N TYR A 321 3.20 -7.19 3.61
CA TYR A 321 3.56 -7.45 5.00
C TYR A 321 4.14 -6.16 5.62
N GLY A 322 3.55 -5.68 6.72
CA GLY A 322 4.03 -4.50 7.47
C GLY A 322 5.26 -4.82 8.32
N GLY A 323 5.19 -5.89 9.10
CA GLY A 323 6.31 -6.36 9.89
C GLY A 323 6.22 -5.87 11.33
N HIS A 324 7.26 -5.22 11.84
CA HIS A 324 7.31 -4.69 13.19
C HIS A 324 7.09 -3.18 13.19
N GLY A 325 6.02 -2.67 13.79
CA GLY A 325 5.84 -1.23 13.93
C GLY A 325 4.42 -0.78 14.10
N ASN A 326 4.01 0.31 13.46
CA ASN A 326 2.61 0.73 13.42
C ASN A 326 2.34 1.27 12.01
N ASP A 327 1.89 0.38 11.14
CA ASP A 327 1.97 0.57 9.70
C ASP A 327 0.66 1.09 9.10
N ASP A 328 0.74 1.85 8.01
CA ASP A 328 -0.42 2.23 7.19
C ASP A 328 -0.35 1.52 5.84
N LEU A 329 -1.03 0.37 5.76
CA LEU A 329 -0.98 -0.55 4.63
C LEU A 329 -2.22 -0.41 3.75
N ARG A 330 -2.03 -0.23 2.44
CA ARG A 330 -3.12 0.01 1.50
C ARG A 330 -2.97 -0.82 0.24
N GLY A 331 -3.88 -1.77 0.01
CA GLY A 331 -3.90 -2.62 -1.18
C GLY A 331 -4.18 -1.82 -2.45
N GLY A 332 -5.39 -1.26 -2.56
CA GLY A 332 -5.71 -0.26 -3.59
C GLY A 332 -6.80 -0.70 -4.54
N SER A 333 -6.46 -1.38 -5.63
CA SER A 333 -7.45 -1.96 -6.53
C SER A 333 -7.10 -3.41 -6.79
N SER A 334 -8.14 -4.20 -7.09
CA SER A 334 -8.04 -5.65 -7.27
C SER A 334 -7.91 -6.36 -5.92
N ASP A 335 -7.67 -7.67 -5.93
CA ASP A 335 -7.89 -8.52 -4.77
C ASP A 335 -6.58 -8.68 -3.99
N ASP A 336 -6.44 -7.92 -2.90
CA ASP A 336 -5.17 -7.78 -2.17
C ASP A 336 -5.08 -8.69 -0.94
N LYS A 337 -3.86 -9.05 -0.52
CA LYS A 337 -3.57 -9.63 0.79
C LYS A 337 -2.69 -8.69 1.60
N ILE A 338 -3.12 -8.36 2.80
CA ILE A 338 -2.44 -7.41 3.67
C ILE A 338 -2.31 -8.03 5.07
N TYR A 339 -1.08 -8.06 5.59
CA TYR A 339 -0.74 -8.52 6.93
C TYR A 339 -0.04 -7.38 7.68
N GLY A 340 -0.59 -6.94 8.81
CA GLY A 340 0.05 -5.94 9.68
C GLY A 340 1.27 -6.54 10.39
N GLU A 341 1.08 -7.72 10.99
CA GLU A 341 2.05 -8.43 11.82
C GLU A 341 2.16 -7.85 13.24
N ASP A 342 3.28 -7.27 13.66
CA ASP A 342 3.48 -6.79 15.04
C ASP A 342 3.22 -5.28 15.14
N GLY A 343 2.23 -4.86 15.94
CA GLY A 343 2.01 -3.51 16.45
C GLY A 343 0.67 -2.90 16.04
N ASP A 344 0.39 -1.63 16.35
CA ASP A 344 -0.96 -1.06 16.20
C ASP A 344 -1.17 -0.53 14.75
N ASP A 345 -1.65 -1.37 13.85
CA ASP A 345 -1.63 -1.12 12.40
C ASP A 345 -2.92 -0.54 11.83
N ILE A 346 -2.85 -0.01 10.62
CA ILE A 346 -3.99 0.47 9.84
C ILE A 346 -4.00 -0.15 8.45
N LEU A 347 -4.93 -1.08 8.21
CA LEU A 347 -5.03 -1.82 6.96
C LEU A 347 -6.22 -1.36 6.12
N ARG A 348 -6.03 -1.16 4.81
CA ARG A 348 -7.08 -0.73 3.87
C ARG A 348 -7.04 -1.48 2.53
N GLY A 349 -8.00 -2.35 2.28
CA GLY A 349 -8.13 -3.09 1.01
C GLY A 349 -8.58 -2.19 -0.15
N GLN A 350 -9.57 -1.32 0.12
CA GLN A 350 -10.17 -0.38 -0.83
C GLN A 350 -11.11 -1.00 -1.88
N ARG A 351 -10.60 -1.57 -2.97
CA ARG A 351 -11.44 -2.06 -4.09
C ARG A 351 -11.03 -3.48 -4.51
N GLY A 352 -11.64 -4.48 -3.94
CA GLY A 352 -11.48 -5.85 -4.40
C GLY A 352 -12.13 -6.79 -3.43
N ASP A 353 -11.94 -8.08 -3.66
CA ASP A 353 -12.21 -9.09 -2.64
C ASP A 353 -10.92 -9.30 -1.81
N ASP A 354 -10.73 -8.47 -0.78
CA ASP A 354 -9.45 -8.36 -0.08
C ASP A 354 -9.36 -9.29 1.14
N TYR A 355 -8.14 -9.73 1.48
CA TYR A 355 -7.79 -10.43 2.73
C TYR A 355 -6.92 -9.51 3.60
N LEU A 356 -7.37 -9.17 4.79
CA LEU A 356 -6.68 -8.28 5.73
C LEU A 356 -6.55 -8.97 7.09
N ASP A 357 -5.34 -9.02 7.62
CA ASP A 357 -4.98 -9.65 8.90
C ASP A 357 -4.14 -8.65 9.71
N GLY A 358 -4.68 -8.18 10.84
CA GLY A 358 -4.02 -7.17 11.69
C GLY A 358 -2.76 -7.75 12.33
N GLY A 359 -2.91 -8.81 13.12
CA GLY A 359 -1.80 -9.49 13.78
C GLY A 359 -1.76 -9.18 15.27
N ASP A 360 -0.58 -8.95 15.85
CA ASP A 360 -0.40 -8.62 17.26
C ASP A 360 -0.52 -7.10 17.45
N GLY A 361 -1.64 -6.54 17.92
CA GLY A 361 -1.82 -5.09 17.89
C GLY A 361 -3.22 -4.63 18.27
N ASN A 362 -3.44 -3.32 18.38
CA ASN A 362 -4.81 -2.80 18.35
C ASN A 362 -5.04 -2.14 16.99
N ASP A 363 -5.58 -2.91 16.06
CA ASP A 363 -5.54 -2.59 14.64
C ASP A 363 -6.82 -1.91 14.16
N GLU A 364 -6.68 -1.05 13.13
CA GLU A 364 -7.81 -0.49 12.40
C GLU A 364 -7.88 -1.06 10.96
N ILE A 365 -8.84 -1.95 10.72
CA ILE A 365 -8.95 -2.70 9.48
C ILE A 365 -10.17 -2.24 8.66
N TYR A 366 -9.95 -1.90 7.39
CA TYR A 366 -10.96 -1.31 6.51
C TYR A 366 -11.05 -2.05 5.16
N GLY A 367 -12.11 -2.84 4.93
CA GLY A 367 -12.36 -3.51 3.63
C GLY A 367 -12.83 -2.56 2.52
N ILE A 368 -13.76 -1.65 2.85
CA ILE A 368 -14.31 -0.59 1.98
C ILE A 368 -15.28 -1.05 0.86
N LEU A 369 -14.85 -1.82 -0.15
CA LEU A 369 -15.69 -2.35 -1.23
C LEU A 369 -15.40 -3.84 -1.47
N GLY A 370 -16.23 -4.53 -2.26
CA GLY A 370 -16.06 -5.96 -2.59
C GLY A 370 -16.35 -6.90 -1.41
N SER A 371 -15.96 -8.17 -1.51
CA SER A 371 -16.22 -9.22 -0.51
C SER A 371 -14.94 -9.53 0.26
N ASN A 372 -14.81 -8.99 1.47
CA ASN A 372 -13.54 -8.99 2.20
C ASN A 372 -13.50 -10.05 3.31
N THR A 373 -12.29 -10.51 3.64
CA THR A 373 -11.97 -11.26 4.86
C THR A 373 -11.14 -10.36 5.77
N LEU A 374 -11.66 -10.00 6.94
CA LEU A 374 -11.00 -9.15 7.91
C LEU A 374 -10.74 -9.94 9.20
N LEU A 375 -9.48 -10.02 9.59
CA LEU A 375 -9.02 -10.71 10.79
C LEU A 375 -8.31 -9.71 11.70
N GLY A 376 -8.75 -9.57 12.96
CA GLY A 376 -8.14 -8.67 13.95
C GLY A 376 -6.79 -9.18 14.40
N GLY A 377 -6.78 -10.23 15.22
CA GLY A 377 -5.56 -10.89 15.68
C GLY A 377 -5.47 -10.89 17.20
N GLU A 378 -4.30 -10.63 17.79
CA GLU A 378 -4.17 -10.40 19.23
C GLU A 378 -4.31 -8.91 19.55
N GLY A 379 -5.34 -8.48 20.28
CA GLY A 379 -5.37 -7.16 20.90
C GLY A 379 -6.76 -6.56 21.07
N ASN A 380 -7.04 -5.36 20.56
CA ASN A 380 -8.40 -4.78 20.63
C ASN A 380 -8.65 -4.00 19.35
N ASP A 381 -9.31 -4.65 18.41
CA ASP A 381 -9.28 -4.22 17.02
C ASP A 381 -10.58 -3.53 16.61
N TYR A 382 -10.48 -2.77 15.53
CA TYR A 382 -11.60 -2.14 14.86
C TYR A 382 -11.67 -2.63 13.42
N LEU A 383 -12.65 -3.49 13.11
CA LEU A 383 -12.87 -4.05 11.79
C LEU A 383 -14.09 -3.39 11.16
N PHE A 384 -13.92 -2.73 10.02
CA PHE A 384 -15.01 -2.14 9.25
C PHE A 384 -14.99 -2.60 7.79
N SER A 385 -15.98 -3.39 7.40
CA SER A 385 -16.04 -3.94 6.04
C SER A 385 -16.42 -2.92 4.97
N GLY A 386 -17.00 -1.77 5.34
CA GLY A 386 -17.42 -0.73 4.41
C GLY A 386 -18.93 -0.73 4.15
N TRP A 387 -19.58 0.43 4.19
CA TRP A 387 -21.05 0.53 4.04
C TRP A 387 -21.59 -0.04 2.71
N MET A 388 -20.76 -0.11 1.67
CA MET A 388 -21.14 -0.52 0.32
C MET A 388 -20.39 -1.75 -0.18
N SER A 389 -19.64 -2.44 0.70
CA SER A 389 -19.04 -3.73 0.37
C SER A 389 -20.12 -4.82 0.26
N ASP A 390 -19.76 -5.94 -0.35
CA ASP A 390 -20.65 -7.08 -0.61
C ASP A 390 -20.71 -7.98 0.62
N ASN A 391 -20.46 -9.29 0.49
CA ASN A 391 -20.57 -10.21 1.62
C ASN A 391 -19.21 -10.41 2.27
N ASN A 392 -19.03 -9.94 3.50
CA ASN A 392 -17.74 -9.96 4.18
C ASN A 392 -17.69 -11.00 5.31
N TYR A 393 -16.47 -11.42 5.65
CA TYR A 393 -16.15 -12.22 6.83
C TYR A 393 -15.32 -11.35 7.77
N LEU A 394 -15.74 -11.20 9.02
CA LEU A 394 -15.06 -10.41 10.05
C LEU A 394 -14.84 -11.28 11.28
N ASP A 395 -13.61 -11.36 11.77
CA ASP A 395 -13.22 -12.16 12.93
C ASP A 395 -12.20 -11.37 13.76
N GLY A 396 -12.60 -10.90 14.94
CA GLY A 396 -11.72 -10.12 15.83
C GLY A 396 -10.56 -10.94 16.39
N GLN A 397 -10.76 -12.26 16.56
CA GLN A 397 -9.85 -13.18 17.23
C GLN A 397 -9.66 -12.87 18.74
N GLU A 398 -8.43 -12.74 19.24
CA GLU A 398 -8.18 -12.56 20.67
C GLU A 398 -8.29 -11.07 21.03
N GLY A 399 -9.36 -10.63 21.71
CA GLY A 399 -9.42 -9.21 22.02
C GLY A 399 -10.74 -8.67 22.53
N GLN A 400 -10.79 -7.34 22.69
CA GLN A 400 -12.07 -6.64 22.84
C GLN A 400 -12.36 -5.86 21.56
N ASP A 401 -12.96 -6.54 20.58
CA ASP A 401 -12.98 -6.03 19.22
C ASP A 401 -14.30 -5.35 18.85
N ILE A 402 -14.24 -4.48 17.85
CA ILE A 402 -15.37 -3.76 17.29
C ILE A 402 -15.50 -4.15 15.82
N LEU A 403 -16.52 -4.94 15.50
CA LEU A 403 -16.79 -5.39 14.14
C LEU A 403 -18.01 -4.63 13.58
N VAL A 404 -17.83 -3.99 12.43
CA VAL A 404 -18.85 -3.20 11.73
C VAL A 404 -18.98 -3.71 10.29
N GLY A 405 -20.15 -4.25 9.97
CA GLY A 405 -20.47 -4.75 8.64
C GLY A 405 -20.90 -3.69 7.64
N SER A 406 -21.37 -4.20 6.51
CA SER A 406 -21.88 -3.48 5.35
C SER A 406 -23.41 -3.35 5.40
N PHE A 407 -24.00 -2.91 4.28
CA PHE A 407 -25.45 -2.98 4.07
C PHE A 407 -25.91 -4.29 3.38
N ASN A 408 -24.97 -5.19 3.11
CA ASN A 408 -25.21 -6.50 2.50
C ASN A 408 -25.04 -7.60 3.56
N ALA A 409 -24.92 -8.86 3.14
CA ALA A 409 -24.92 -9.99 4.08
C ALA A 409 -23.52 -10.29 4.58
N ASP A 410 -23.27 -10.13 5.88
CA ASP A 410 -21.96 -10.34 6.48
C ASP A 410 -21.93 -11.53 7.46
N THR A 411 -20.74 -12.09 7.63
CA THR A 411 -20.42 -13.11 8.63
C THR A 411 -19.52 -12.50 9.68
N PHE A 412 -19.94 -12.55 10.94
CA PHE A 412 -19.15 -12.08 12.07
C PHE A 412 -18.80 -13.24 12.99
N VAL A 413 -17.54 -13.31 13.42
CA VAL A 413 -17.03 -14.24 14.42
C VAL A 413 -16.64 -13.44 15.65
N PHE A 414 -17.13 -13.87 16.81
CA PHE A 414 -16.93 -13.20 18.09
C PHE A 414 -16.46 -14.18 19.16
N ASP A 415 -15.67 -13.69 20.09
CA ASP A 415 -15.17 -14.40 21.27
C ASP A 415 -15.82 -13.87 22.58
N GLN A 416 -15.31 -14.25 23.77
CA GLN A 416 -15.89 -13.77 25.04
C GLN A 416 -15.49 -12.32 25.39
N ASP A 417 -14.31 -11.89 25.00
CA ASP A 417 -13.71 -10.63 25.38
C ASP A 417 -14.28 -9.47 24.54
N ASP A 418 -14.76 -9.74 23.32
CA ASP A 418 -15.54 -8.79 22.49
C ASP A 418 -16.81 -8.26 23.16
N PHE A 419 -17.46 -9.10 23.96
CA PHE A 419 -18.67 -8.71 24.69
C PHE A 419 -18.37 -7.84 25.92
N GLN A 420 -17.09 -7.52 26.20
CA GLN A 420 -16.62 -6.82 27.41
C GLN A 420 -16.30 -5.32 27.24
N GLY A 421 -17.07 -4.58 26.43
CA GLY A 421 -17.56 -3.22 26.76
C GLY A 421 -16.69 -1.97 26.54
N GLN A 422 -17.33 -0.89 26.09
CA GLN A 422 -16.98 0.52 26.38
C GLN A 422 -18.20 1.27 26.98
N ILE A 423 -18.05 2.37 27.73
CA ILE A 423 -19.19 3.14 28.31
C ILE A 423 -19.26 4.55 27.69
N GLU A 424 -20.25 4.82 26.83
CA GLU A 424 -20.52 6.16 26.31
C GLU A 424 -21.44 6.95 27.25
N THR A 425 -21.11 8.22 27.53
CA THR A 425 -22.01 9.15 28.24
C THR A 425 -22.67 10.10 27.24
N LEU A 426 -23.94 9.84 26.91
CA LEU A 426 -24.75 10.68 26.02
C LEU A 426 -24.85 12.12 26.55
N GLY A 427 -25.13 13.09 25.68
CA GLY A 427 -25.33 14.51 26.05
C GLY A 427 -26.46 14.78 27.08
N SER A 428 -27.27 13.76 27.38
CA SER A 428 -28.28 13.73 28.46
C SER A 428 -27.72 13.35 29.84
N GLY A 429 -26.45 12.93 29.93
CA GLY A 429 -25.82 12.34 31.11
C GLY A 429 -26.14 10.86 31.32
N ARG A 430 -26.87 10.23 30.39
CA ARG A 430 -27.13 8.78 30.39
C ARG A 430 -25.88 8.05 29.91
N GLN A 431 -25.43 7.05 30.68
CA GLN A 431 -24.36 6.15 30.29
C GLN A 431 -24.95 4.92 29.60
N ILE A 432 -24.38 4.52 28.47
CA ILE A 432 -24.71 3.31 27.70
C ILE A 432 -23.45 2.49 27.48
N THR A 433 -23.57 1.18 27.26
CA THR A 433 -22.44 0.39 26.76
C THR A 433 -22.31 0.71 25.27
N GLN A 434 -21.16 1.21 24.83
CA GLN A 434 -20.81 1.45 23.44
C GLN A 434 -20.24 0.15 22.88
N ASN A 435 -21.14 -0.73 22.46
CA ASN A 435 -20.80 -1.81 21.54
C ASN A 435 -21.52 -1.39 20.26
N ILE A 436 -20.82 -0.74 19.32
CA ILE A 436 -21.45 -0.34 18.05
C ILE A 436 -21.45 -1.57 17.17
N TYR A 437 -22.48 -2.39 17.34
CA TYR A 437 -22.92 -3.36 16.36
C TYR A 437 -24.04 -2.70 15.56
N ASP A 438 -23.76 -2.33 14.30
CA ASP A 438 -24.72 -1.69 13.40
C ASP A 438 -24.86 -2.48 12.11
N ALA A 439 -25.57 -3.62 12.17
CA ALA A 439 -26.03 -4.37 11.01
C ALA A 439 -27.30 -3.71 10.44
N SER A 440 -27.23 -2.43 10.05
CA SER A 440 -28.43 -1.62 9.79
C SER A 440 -29.27 -2.07 8.59
N THR A 441 -28.77 -2.96 7.74
CA THR A 441 -29.50 -3.59 6.64
C THR A 441 -28.70 -4.78 6.10
N GLY A 442 -29.32 -5.95 5.87
CA GLY A 442 -28.60 -7.13 5.39
C GLY A 442 -29.29 -8.43 5.80
N PHE A 443 -28.72 -9.58 5.45
CA PHE A 443 -28.99 -10.82 6.18
C PHE A 443 -27.68 -11.20 6.83
N ASP A 444 -27.55 -10.95 8.13
CA ASP A 444 -26.28 -11.03 8.85
C ASP A 444 -26.25 -12.27 9.75
N THR A 445 -25.09 -12.95 9.74
CA THR A 445 -24.86 -14.19 10.47
C THR A 445 -23.78 -14.00 11.52
N LEU A 446 -24.11 -14.33 12.76
CA LEU A 446 -23.17 -14.43 13.87
C LEU A 446 -22.73 -15.88 14.06
N LEU A 447 -21.43 -16.14 14.01
CA LEU A 447 -20.84 -17.42 14.43
C LEU A 447 -20.43 -17.35 15.91
N MET A 448 -20.70 -18.41 16.65
CA MET A 448 -20.27 -18.60 18.04
C MET A 448 -19.51 -19.92 18.15
N GLU A 449 -18.27 -19.91 18.60
CA GLU A 449 -17.45 -21.13 18.75
C GLU A 449 -17.08 -21.38 20.21
N GLY A 450 -17.42 -22.53 20.80
CA GLY A 450 -17.06 -22.91 22.19
C GLY A 450 -18.20 -22.81 23.21
N GLU A 451 -17.91 -22.97 24.52
CA GLU A 451 -18.94 -22.80 25.57
C GLU A 451 -19.20 -21.31 25.88
N HIS A 452 -20.15 -20.66 25.17
CA HIS A 452 -20.35 -19.20 25.24
C HIS A 452 -21.74 -18.74 25.72
N HIS A 453 -21.83 -17.48 26.15
CA HIS A 453 -23.08 -16.79 26.45
C HIS A 453 -23.21 -15.54 25.57
N ALA A 454 -24.05 -15.55 24.53
CA ALA A 454 -24.39 -14.32 23.81
C ALA A 454 -25.60 -13.64 24.51
N ASP A 455 -25.48 -12.39 24.91
CA ASP A 455 -26.59 -11.62 25.51
C ASP A 455 -26.90 -10.35 24.70
N PHE A 456 -27.83 -10.52 23.75
CA PHE A 456 -28.48 -9.48 22.96
C PHE A 456 -29.54 -8.68 23.75
N THR A 457 -29.47 -8.67 25.08
CA THR A 457 -30.28 -7.78 25.94
C THR A 457 -29.44 -6.74 26.67
N GLY A 458 -28.13 -7.02 26.76
CA GLY A 458 -27.18 -6.29 27.59
C GLY A 458 -27.44 -6.32 29.09
N ALA A 459 -28.28 -7.23 29.62
CA ALA A 459 -28.61 -7.26 31.05
C ALA A 459 -27.56 -8.00 31.90
N ALA A 460 -26.93 -9.06 31.38
CA ALA A 460 -25.93 -9.86 32.08
C ALA A 460 -24.55 -9.19 32.11
N TYR A 461 -24.23 -8.38 31.10
CA TYR A 461 -22.96 -7.66 30.96
C TYR A 461 -22.95 -6.27 31.62
N GLN A 462 -24.07 -5.88 32.26
CA GLN A 462 -24.16 -4.68 33.12
C GLN A 462 -23.44 -4.88 34.47
N THR A 463 -22.15 -4.60 34.52
CA THR A 463 -21.38 -4.64 35.78
C THR A 463 -21.56 -3.37 36.63
N THR A 464 -22.07 -2.27 36.05
CA THR A 464 -22.22 -0.95 36.70
C THR A 464 -23.68 -0.57 36.95
N PRO A 465 -24.11 -0.40 38.22
CA PRO A 465 -25.50 -0.03 38.55
C PRO A 465 -25.90 1.35 37.98
N GLY A 466 -26.88 1.38 37.06
CA GLY A 466 -27.49 2.61 36.53
C GLY A 466 -27.21 2.92 35.05
N ILE A 467 -26.47 2.05 34.35
CA ILE A 467 -26.24 2.08 32.90
C ILE A 467 -27.35 1.27 32.21
N SER A 468 -27.90 1.75 31.09
CA SER A 468 -28.97 1.05 30.36
C SER A 468 -28.73 1.11 28.84
N GLY A 469 -28.46 -0.05 28.23
CA GLY A 469 -28.46 -0.24 26.77
C GLY A 469 -27.23 -0.99 26.27
N ASN A 470 -27.48 -2.08 25.54
CA ASN A 470 -26.71 -2.49 24.38
C ASN A 470 -27.60 -2.20 23.15
N VAL A 471 -27.04 -1.95 21.98
CA VAL A 471 -27.82 -1.97 20.74
C VAL A 471 -27.18 -3.03 19.88
N ILE A 472 -27.76 -4.23 19.87
CA ILE A 472 -27.54 -5.20 18.81
C ILE A 472 -28.82 -5.16 17.99
N ALA A 473 -28.75 -4.56 16.80
CA ALA A 473 -29.87 -4.49 15.86
C ALA A 473 -29.41 -5.15 14.55
N GLY A 474 -30.23 -6.04 13.98
CA GLY A 474 -30.01 -6.62 12.64
C GLY A 474 -29.25 -7.95 12.58
N ILE A 475 -29.21 -8.78 13.63
CA ILE A 475 -28.75 -10.18 13.48
C ILE A 475 -29.93 -11.08 13.12
N GLU A 476 -29.91 -11.67 11.94
CA GLU A 476 -30.94 -12.60 11.48
C GLU A 476 -30.61 -14.06 11.83
N ALA A 477 -29.33 -14.43 11.89
CA ALA A 477 -28.90 -15.79 12.21
C ALA A 477 -27.77 -15.84 13.24
N VAL A 478 -27.87 -16.80 14.16
CA VAL A 478 -26.76 -17.21 15.04
C VAL A 478 -26.47 -18.68 14.82
N ILE A 479 -25.20 -19.02 14.70
CA ILE A 479 -24.71 -20.36 14.39
C ILE A 479 -23.68 -20.74 15.43
N GLY A 480 -23.94 -21.83 16.16
CA GLY A 480 -23.08 -22.40 17.17
C GLY A 480 -22.24 -23.59 16.67
N ASP A 481 -21.36 -24.09 17.53
CA ASP A 481 -20.57 -25.31 17.37
C ASP A 481 -21.15 -26.51 18.16
N ASN A 482 -20.33 -27.49 18.61
CA ASN A 482 -20.83 -28.63 19.39
C ASN A 482 -20.72 -28.42 20.92
N SER A 483 -20.42 -27.21 21.36
CA SER A 483 -20.24 -26.85 22.76
C SER A 483 -21.54 -26.29 23.33
N ASN A 484 -21.66 -26.20 24.67
CA ASN A 484 -22.88 -25.68 25.30
C ASN A 484 -22.92 -24.15 25.20
N GLN A 485 -23.93 -23.61 24.54
CA GLN A 485 -24.09 -22.18 24.36
C GLN A 485 -25.37 -21.66 25.02
N THR A 486 -25.36 -20.39 25.39
CA THR A 486 -26.56 -19.70 25.88
C THR A 486 -26.76 -18.41 25.11
N ILE A 487 -27.85 -18.33 24.35
CA ILE A 487 -28.27 -17.10 23.68
C ILE A 487 -29.33 -16.42 24.53
N THR A 488 -29.21 -15.11 24.74
CA THR A 488 -30.21 -14.30 25.43
C THR A 488 -30.62 -13.15 24.52
N ILE A 489 -31.90 -13.04 24.15
CA ILE A 489 -32.41 -12.02 23.21
C ILE A 489 -33.45 -11.14 23.89
N ASN A 490 -33.39 -9.83 23.63
CA ASN A 490 -34.45 -8.93 24.03
C ASN A 490 -35.43 -8.78 22.87
N ALA A 491 -36.63 -9.36 23.02
CA ALA A 491 -37.63 -9.36 21.97
C ALA A 491 -38.13 -7.95 21.57
N HIS A 492 -37.82 -6.91 22.36
CA HIS A 492 -38.14 -5.51 22.02
C HIS A 492 -37.11 -4.84 21.08
N GLU A 493 -35.98 -5.51 20.78
CA GLU A 493 -34.93 -5.00 19.88
C GLU A 493 -35.10 -5.49 18.43
N ILE A 494 -36.10 -6.34 18.16
CA ILE A 494 -36.55 -6.71 16.81
C ILE A 494 -37.62 -5.70 16.38
N ASP A 495 -37.19 -4.58 15.78
CA ASP A 495 -37.98 -3.33 15.71
C ASP A 495 -38.80 -3.14 14.41
N GLN A 496 -38.96 -4.18 13.56
CA GLN A 496 -39.78 -4.10 12.35
C GLN A 496 -40.79 -5.26 12.18
N GLN A 497 -41.89 -4.96 11.46
CA GLN A 497 -43.05 -5.83 11.22
C GLN A 497 -42.86 -6.73 10.00
N SER A 498 -42.83 -8.06 10.19
CA SER A 498 -42.55 -9.04 9.14
C SER A 498 -43.36 -8.77 7.88
N ASP A 499 -42.67 -8.23 6.87
CA ASP A 499 -43.23 -7.75 5.62
C ASP A 499 -42.82 -8.74 4.52
N ASP A 500 -43.84 -9.31 3.87
CA ASP A 500 -43.75 -10.50 3.02
C ASP A 500 -43.28 -10.16 1.58
N THR A 501 -42.54 -9.05 1.37
CA THR A 501 -42.44 -8.48 0.01
C THR A 501 -41.07 -8.18 -0.61
N ASN A 502 -39.94 -8.32 0.07
CA ASN A 502 -38.63 -8.33 -0.60
C ASN A 502 -37.73 -9.40 0.01
N ASN A 503 -37.16 -10.27 -0.83
CA ASN A 503 -36.36 -11.46 -0.48
C ASN A 503 -35.05 -11.19 0.32
N ASP A 504 -34.88 -10.00 0.92
CA ASP A 504 -33.65 -9.54 1.56
C ASP A 504 -33.87 -8.79 2.90
N ASP A 505 -35.11 -8.61 3.39
CA ASP A 505 -35.42 -8.00 4.71
C ASP A 505 -36.31 -8.97 5.49
N TRP A 506 -35.66 -9.90 6.20
CA TRP A 506 -36.34 -10.97 6.95
C TRP A 506 -36.48 -10.59 8.42
N GLN A 507 -37.64 -10.85 9.01
CA GLN A 507 -37.95 -10.43 10.39
C GLN A 507 -38.41 -11.61 11.25
N GLY A 508 -37.61 -12.67 11.20
CA GLY A 508 -37.55 -13.71 12.21
C GLY A 508 -36.14 -13.77 12.81
N PHE A 509 -35.87 -14.81 13.60
CA PHE A 509 -34.51 -15.08 14.09
C PHE A 509 -34.21 -16.58 13.95
N VAL A 510 -33.05 -16.95 13.39
CA VAL A 510 -32.59 -18.34 13.33
C VAL A 510 -31.44 -18.53 14.30
N ALA A 511 -31.50 -19.54 15.16
CA ALA A 511 -30.38 -19.96 15.99
C ALA A 511 -30.18 -21.47 15.84
N TRP A 512 -29.17 -21.88 15.07
CA TRP A 512 -28.70 -23.26 15.04
C TRP A 512 -27.49 -23.36 15.97
N LEU A 513 -27.63 -24.03 17.11
CA LEU A 513 -26.63 -24.03 18.19
C LEU A 513 -25.80 -25.33 18.24
N GLY A 514 -26.19 -26.32 17.43
CA GLY A 514 -25.40 -27.53 17.22
C GLY A 514 -25.79 -28.66 18.14
N ASP A 515 -24.82 -29.50 18.51
CA ASP A 515 -25.05 -30.73 19.29
C ASP A 515 -24.87 -30.51 20.82
N GLY A 516 -24.77 -29.26 21.28
CA GLY A 516 -24.59 -28.85 22.68
C GLY A 516 -25.82 -29.09 23.56
N ASP A 517 -25.74 -28.72 24.85
CA ASP A 517 -26.93 -28.51 25.71
C ASP A 517 -27.22 -27.01 25.76
N ASP A 518 -27.93 -26.54 24.75
CA ASP A 518 -28.02 -25.14 24.42
C ASP A 518 -29.29 -24.50 25.01
N THR A 519 -29.15 -23.23 25.39
CA THR A 519 -30.24 -22.47 26.01
C THR A 519 -30.55 -21.18 25.24
N LEU A 520 -31.79 -21.02 24.78
CA LEU A 520 -32.32 -19.76 24.27
C LEU A 520 -33.18 -19.05 25.34
N ASN A 521 -32.68 -17.94 25.86
CA ASN A 521 -33.37 -17.08 26.81
C ASN A 521 -34.00 -15.89 26.09
N LEU A 522 -35.32 -15.74 26.21
CA LEU A 522 -36.05 -14.60 25.70
C LEU A 522 -36.38 -13.65 26.84
N THR A 523 -36.02 -12.39 26.68
CA THR A 523 -36.29 -11.31 27.63
C THR A 523 -37.06 -10.19 26.93
N GLY A 524 -37.70 -9.32 27.71
CA GLY A 524 -38.62 -8.32 27.20
C GLY A 524 -39.98 -8.43 27.88
N VAL A 525 -40.62 -7.29 28.11
CA VAL A 525 -41.99 -7.23 28.61
C VAL A 525 -42.92 -7.15 27.40
N ASN A 526 -44.01 -7.92 27.40
CA ASN A 526 -45.15 -7.85 26.47
C ASN A 526 -45.24 -8.89 25.34
N TRP A 527 -44.31 -9.84 25.25
CA TRP A 527 -44.41 -10.95 24.31
C TRP A 527 -45.07 -12.17 24.96
N ALA A 528 -45.77 -12.98 24.17
CA ALA A 528 -46.33 -14.24 24.63
C ALA A 528 -46.08 -15.36 23.60
N TYR A 529 -45.53 -16.48 24.07
CA TYR A 529 -45.42 -17.68 23.24
C TYR A 529 -46.81 -18.23 22.91
N ASN A 530 -47.09 -18.39 21.61
CA ASN A 530 -48.35 -18.93 21.11
C ASN A 530 -48.12 -20.25 20.37
N ALA A 531 -48.09 -21.35 21.13
CA ALA A 531 -47.96 -22.70 20.60
C ALA A 531 -49.05 -23.13 19.59
N SER A 532 -50.13 -22.35 19.45
CA SER A 532 -51.22 -22.64 18.50
C SER A 532 -51.13 -21.85 17.20
N ALA A 533 -50.26 -20.83 17.15
CA ALA A 533 -50.00 -20.08 15.94
C ALA A 533 -49.15 -20.92 14.98
N THR A 534 -49.37 -20.74 13.69
CA THR A 534 -48.51 -21.28 12.64
C THR A 534 -47.39 -20.31 12.37
N SER A 535 -46.18 -20.82 12.04
CA SER A 535 -45.09 -19.98 11.55
C SER A 535 -45.61 -19.05 10.45
N ASN A 536 -45.27 -17.76 10.57
CA ASN A 536 -45.55 -16.75 9.56
C ASN A 536 -44.38 -16.55 8.59
N ALA A 537 -43.25 -17.25 8.78
CA ALA A 537 -42.08 -17.19 7.90
C ALA A 537 -41.51 -18.60 7.66
N ASP A 538 -41.40 -19.00 6.40
CA ASP A 538 -40.77 -20.28 6.00
C ASP A 538 -39.27 -20.06 5.69
N ILE A 539 -38.39 -20.96 6.15
CA ILE A 539 -36.98 -20.95 5.75
C ILE A 539 -36.87 -21.34 4.27
N THR A 540 -36.40 -20.43 3.42
CA THR A 540 -36.24 -20.67 1.99
C THR A 540 -34.83 -21.19 1.65
N PRO A 541 -34.62 -21.91 0.53
CA PRO A 541 -33.28 -22.36 0.14
C PRO A 541 -32.24 -21.24 -0.02
N ALA A 542 -32.67 -20.03 -0.42
CA ALA A 542 -31.77 -18.88 -0.52
C ALA A 542 -31.31 -18.39 0.87
N MET A 543 -32.17 -18.49 1.87
CA MET A 543 -31.81 -18.19 3.26
C MET A 543 -30.83 -19.22 3.81
N ILE A 544 -31.05 -20.51 3.51
CA ILE A 544 -30.13 -21.59 3.90
C ILE A 544 -28.72 -21.34 3.33
N GLU A 545 -28.65 -20.88 2.07
CA GLU A 545 -27.39 -20.51 1.42
C GLU A 545 -26.71 -19.31 2.09
N LYS A 546 -27.45 -18.23 2.40
CA LYS A 546 -26.90 -17.07 3.12
C LYS A 546 -26.46 -17.37 4.55
N MET A 547 -27.15 -18.28 5.24
CA MET A 547 -26.76 -18.75 6.59
C MET A 547 -25.57 -19.72 6.57
N GLY A 548 -25.14 -20.23 5.42
CA GLY A 548 -24.12 -21.30 5.37
C GLY A 548 -24.57 -22.64 5.99
N LEU A 549 -25.86 -22.82 6.31
CA LEU A 549 -26.38 -24.06 6.90
C LEU A 549 -26.60 -25.15 5.83
N THR A 550 -26.47 -26.40 6.24
CA THR A 550 -26.88 -27.54 5.41
C THR A 550 -28.37 -27.82 5.55
N ASN A 551 -28.97 -28.46 4.53
CA ASN A 551 -30.35 -28.96 4.62
C ASN A 551 -30.60 -29.91 5.82
N ALA A 552 -29.54 -30.54 6.34
CA ALA A 552 -29.64 -31.40 7.52
C ALA A 552 -29.79 -30.56 8.80
N GLN A 553 -28.92 -29.56 9.00
CA GLN A 553 -28.99 -28.64 10.14
C GLN A 553 -30.33 -27.89 10.19
N VAL A 554 -30.81 -27.44 9.03
CA VAL A 554 -32.14 -26.79 8.92
C VAL A 554 -33.29 -27.73 9.30
N SER A 555 -33.10 -29.05 9.13
CA SER A 555 -34.13 -30.02 9.49
C SER A 555 -34.24 -30.28 11.01
N ASP A 556 -33.24 -29.86 11.77
CA ASP A 556 -33.20 -29.99 13.22
C ASP A 556 -33.85 -28.78 13.92
N LEU A 557 -33.99 -27.66 13.21
CA LEU A 557 -34.65 -26.44 13.70
C LEU A 557 -36.16 -26.63 13.95
N GLN A 558 -36.64 -26.05 15.05
CA GLN A 558 -38.06 -25.95 15.40
C GLN A 558 -38.53 -24.49 15.39
N ALA A 559 -39.74 -24.25 14.88
CA ALA A 559 -40.32 -22.92 14.83
C ALA A 559 -41.14 -22.60 16.10
N TYR A 560 -40.83 -21.47 16.73
CA TYR A 560 -41.52 -20.92 17.89
C TYR A 560 -42.11 -19.56 17.53
N VAL A 561 -43.42 -19.40 17.68
CA VAL A 561 -44.15 -18.17 17.32
C VAL A 561 -44.50 -17.37 18.56
N PHE A 562 -44.12 -16.09 18.54
CA PHE A 562 -44.37 -15.14 19.62
C PHE A 562 -45.25 -14.00 19.12
N ASP A 563 -46.26 -13.65 19.92
CA ASP A 563 -47.16 -12.53 19.64
C ASP A 563 -46.79 -11.35 20.57
N ASP A 564 -46.62 -10.13 20.03
CA ASP A 564 -46.60 -8.90 20.83
C ASP A 564 -48.03 -8.51 21.20
N GLN A 565 -48.28 -8.38 22.51
CA GLN A 565 -49.57 -7.99 23.04
C GLN A 565 -50.00 -6.55 22.70
N PHE A 566 -49.10 -5.69 22.20
CA PHE A 566 -49.42 -4.27 21.91
C PHE A 566 -49.42 -3.88 20.44
N SER A 567 -48.73 -4.59 19.55
CA SER A 567 -48.68 -4.26 18.12
C SER A 567 -49.48 -5.20 17.20
N ASP A 568 -49.97 -6.34 17.71
CA ASP A 568 -50.50 -7.47 16.91
C ASP A 568 -49.45 -8.12 15.98
N ASP A 569 -48.15 -7.79 16.13
CA ASP A 569 -47.08 -8.38 15.34
C ASP A 569 -46.74 -9.80 15.82
N GLN A 570 -46.34 -10.65 14.86
CA GLN A 570 -45.90 -12.02 15.11
C GLN A 570 -44.45 -12.18 14.67
N ILE A 571 -43.59 -12.68 15.56
CA ILE A 571 -42.20 -13.04 15.26
C ILE A 571 -42.07 -14.56 15.34
N THR A 572 -41.45 -15.16 14.32
CA THR A 572 -41.05 -16.58 14.35
C THR A 572 -39.56 -16.70 14.64
N ILE A 573 -39.22 -17.47 15.66
CA ILE A 573 -37.85 -17.89 15.97
C ILE A 573 -37.69 -19.36 15.56
N TRP A 574 -36.68 -19.66 14.74
CA TRP A 574 -36.29 -21.02 14.40
C TRP A 574 -35.06 -21.41 15.19
N THR A 575 -35.15 -22.46 16.02
CA THR A 575 -33.99 -22.91 16.80
C THR A 575 -34.03 -24.40 17.12
N ASP A 576 -32.85 -24.99 17.29
CA ASP A 576 -32.63 -26.36 17.79
C ASP A 576 -32.37 -26.42 19.30
N ALA A 577 -32.25 -25.27 19.98
CA ALA A 577 -31.94 -25.17 21.41
C ALA A 577 -32.76 -26.16 22.29
N GLU A 578 -32.06 -26.90 23.15
CA GLU A 578 -32.66 -27.88 24.07
C GLU A 578 -33.58 -27.22 25.09
N THR A 579 -33.21 -26.02 25.55
CA THR A 579 -33.94 -25.27 26.57
C THR A 579 -34.31 -23.88 26.06
N ILE A 580 -35.61 -23.57 26.06
CA ILE A 580 -36.08 -22.22 25.73
C ILE A 580 -36.76 -21.63 26.96
N THR A 581 -36.33 -20.44 27.41
CA THR A 581 -36.94 -19.75 28.54
C THR A 581 -37.48 -18.38 28.13
N TYR A 582 -38.57 -17.94 28.77
CA TYR A 582 -39.05 -16.56 28.67
C TYR A 582 -39.15 -15.95 30.06
N LEU A 583 -38.45 -14.83 30.27
CA LEU A 583 -38.30 -14.17 31.57
C LEU A 583 -37.88 -15.16 32.68
N GLY A 584 -36.97 -16.08 32.34
CA GLY A 584 -36.44 -17.11 33.26
C GLY A 584 -37.41 -18.24 33.58
N THR A 585 -38.43 -18.46 32.76
CA THR A 585 -39.36 -19.60 32.87
C THR A 585 -39.32 -20.44 31.60
N ASP A 586 -39.07 -21.74 31.74
CA ASP A 586 -39.08 -22.68 30.60
C ASP A 586 -40.40 -22.63 29.84
N ILE A 587 -40.29 -22.50 28.52
CA ILE A 587 -41.36 -22.66 27.57
C ILE A 587 -41.25 -24.07 26.99
N VAL A 588 -42.34 -24.84 27.07
CA VAL A 588 -42.41 -26.24 26.63
C VAL A 588 -43.48 -26.42 25.57
#